data_AF-A2F0Y1-F1
#
_entry.id   AF-A2F0Y1-F1
#
_cell.length_a   1.000
_cell.length_b   1.000
_cell.length_c   1.000
_cell.angle_alpha   90.00
_cell.angle_beta   90.00
_cell.angle_gamma   90.00
#
_symmetry.space_group_name_H-M   'P 1'
#
loop_
_entity.id
_entity.type
_entity.pdbx_description
1 polymer ?
#
loop_
_entity_poly.entity_id
_entity_poly.type
_entity_poly.pdbx_seq_one_letter_code
_entity_poly.pdbx_strand_id
1 'polypeptide(L)'
;MEFLTVEFLGRQQKFIINCRAEGMTYSQTKLAWEKEYPDLGTLTSNLIATALKRAALGLYWEKGNHGGADPYLCERDQLTLKEIIEDSAYKGEALEAADIIDEAFKLKELRIDYGYRFLLEINCPTLAEEVINANIKVLQRS
;
A
#
# COMPACT_ATOMS: atom_id res chain seq x y z
N MET A 1 -2.12 -8.93 9.78
CA MET A 1 -2.38 -7.48 9.61
C MET A 1 -1.23 -6.62 10.15
N GLU A 2 -0.20 -7.21 10.77
CA GLU A 2 0.95 -6.50 11.34
C GLU A 2 1.76 -5.71 10.30
N PHE A 3 1.84 -6.22 9.06
CA PHE A 3 2.61 -5.62 7.97
C PHE A 3 1.87 -4.51 7.21
N LEU A 4 0.65 -4.16 7.61
CA LEU A 4 -0.18 -3.19 6.90
C LEU A 4 -0.29 -1.86 7.66
N THR A 5 0.06 -0.75 7.01
CA THR A 5 -0.24 0.59 7.52
C THR A 5 -1.67 0.98 7.17
N VAL A 6 -2.56 0.90 8.14
CA VAL A 6 -4.01 1.09 7.93
C VAL A 6 -4.49 2.54 8.07
N GLU A 7 -3.69 3.41 8.70
CA GLU A 7 -4.10 4.77 9.09
C GLU A 7 -4.68 5.57 7.91
N PHE A 8 -3.96 5.59 6.79
CA PHE A 8 -4.28 6.39 5.60
C PHE A 8 -5.08 5.64 4.52
N LEU A 9 -5.55 4.42 4.81
CA LEU A 9 -6.35 3.65 3.85
C LEU A 9 -7.82 4.08 3.88
N GLY A 10 -8.44 4.13 2.70
CA GLY A 10 -9.86 4.47 2.54
C GLY A 10 -10.79 3.44 3.16
N ARG A 11 -12.01 3.84 3.52
CA ARG A 11 -12.96 2.93 4.19
C ARG A 11 -13.31 1.74 3.30
N GLN A 12 -13.52 2.01 2.02
CA GLN A 12 -13.84 1.00 1.01
C GLN A 12 -12.68 0.03 0.78
N GLN A 13 -11.43 0.52 0.82
CA GLN A 13 -10.24 -0.31 0.74
C GLN A 13 -10.12 -1.23 1.96
N LYS A 14 -10.31 -0.70 3.17
CA LYS A 14 -10.34 -1.47 4.43
C LYS A 14 -11.39 -2.56 4.39
N PHE A 15 -12.58 -2.27 3.87
CA PHE A 15 -13.63 -3.28 3.67
C PHE A 15 -13.16 -4.44 2.78
N ILE A 16 -12.57 -4.14 1.61
CA ILE A 16 -12.05 -5.17 0.69
C ILE A 16 -10.95 -6.01 1.36
N ILE A 17 -10.03 -5.37 2.10
CA ILE A 17 -8.97 -6.05 2.84
C ILE A 17 -9.58 -7.03 3.85
N ASN A 18 -10.55 -6.59 4.64
CA ASN A 18 -11.18 -7.42 5.66
C ASN A 18 -11.89 -8.64 5.05
N CYS A 19 -12.65 -8.47 3.95
CA CYS A 19 -13.26 -9.60 3.26
C CYS A 19 -12.20 -10.63 2.83
N ARG A 20 -11.04 -10.18 2.34
CA ARG A 20 -9.96 -11.07 1.92
C ARG A 20 -9.24 -11.74 3.09
N ALA A 21 -9.02 -11.01 4.19
CA ALA A 21 -8.46 -11.55 5.42
C ALA A 21 -9.36 -12.62 6.05
N GLU A 22 -10.69 -12.51 5.88
CA GLU A 22 -11.67 -13.51 6.29
C GLU A 22 -11.77 -14.72 5.32
N GLY A 23 -10.95 -14.74 4.27
CA GLY A 23 -10.89 -15.83 3.30
C GLY A 23 -11.95 -15.78 2.18
N MET A 24 -12.73 -14.69 2.08
CA MET A 24 -13.74 -14.56 1.02
C MET A 24 -13.09 -14.46 -0.35
N THR A 25 -13.54 -15.26 -1.32
CA THR A 25 -13.17 -15.14 -2.74
C THR A 25 -13.59 -13.78 -3.33
N TYR A 26 -13.00 -13.39 -4.47
CA TYR A 26 -13.39 -12.13 -5.15
C TYR A 26 -14.89 -12.08 -5.45
N SER A 27 -15.51 -13.19 -5.86
CA SER A 27 -16.95 -13.25 -6.11
C SER A 27 -17.76 -12.98 -4.83
N GLN A 28 -17.34 -13.55 -3.70
CA GLN A 28 -17.97 -13.28 -2.40
C GLN A 28 -17.75 -11.83 -1.95
N THR A 29 -16.54 -11.28 -2.13
CA THR A 29 -16.24 -9.86 -1.84
C THR A 29 -17.13 -8.91 -2.65
N LYS A 30 -17.42 -9.22 -3.92
CA LYS A 30 -18.33 -8.41 -4.76
C LYS A 30 -19.76 -8.44 -4.24
N LEU A 31 -20.26 -9.62 -3.85
CA LEU A 31 -21.60 -9.74 -3.27
C LEU A 31 -21.71 -9.02 -1.93
N ALA A 32 -20.66 -9.06 -1.09
CA ALA A 32 -20.60 -8.31 0.15
C ALA A 32 -20.56 -6.79 -0.11
N TRP A 33 -19.79 -6.36 -1.11
CA TRP A 33 -19.71 -4.96 -1.54
C TRP A 33 -21.05 -4.40 -1.96
N GLU A 34 -21.83 -5.13 -2.78
CA GLU A 34 -23.14 -4.66 -3.26
C GLU A 34 -24.14 -4.45 -2.11
N LYS A 35 -23.95 -5.14 -0.98
CA LYS A 35 -24.76 -4.96 0.22
C LYS A 35 -24.30 -3.77 1.06
N GLU A 36 -22.99 -3.59 1.25
CA GLU A 36 -22.42 -2.51 2.07
C GLU A 36 -22.47 -1.15 1.33
N TYR A 37 -22.32 -1.16 0.01
CA TYR A 37 -22.21 0.04 -0.82
C TYR A 37 -23.14 0.00 -2.06
N PRO A 38 -24.47 -0.10 -1.88
CA PRO A 38 -25.41 -0.29 -2.99
C PRO A 38 -25.37 0.84 -4.03
N ASP A 39 -25.14 2.08 -3.58
CA ASP A 39 -25.14 3.27 -4.44
C ASP A 39 -23.83 3.48 -5.20
N LEU A 40 -22.77 2.75 -4.84
CA LEU A 40 -21.46 2.90 -5.47
C LEU A 40 -21.30 2.00 -6.70
N GLY A 41 -22.28 1.15 -7.02
CA GLY A 41 -22.24 0.23 -8.16
C GLY A 41 -21.24 -0.92 -7.99
N THR A 42 -21.15 -1.78 -9.02
CA THR A 42 -20.44 -3.06 -8.94
C THR A 42 -18.93 -2.91 -8.84
N LEU A 43 -18.32 -3.76 -8.00
CA LEU A 43 -16.88 -3.92 -7.87
C LEU A 43 -16.37 -4.96 -8.88
N THR A 44 -15.41 -4.61 -9.73
CA THR A 44 -14.79 -5.57 -10.65
C THR A 44 -13.61 -6.28 -9.98
N SER A 45 -13.18 -7.43 -10.53
CA SER A 45 -11.99 -8.13 -10.02
C SER A 45 -10.73 -7.25 -10.09
N ASN A 46 -10.63 -6.40 -11.12
CA ASN A 46 -9.52 -5.48 -11.28
C ASN A 46 -9.54 -4.38 -10.20
N LEU A 47 -10.72 -3.86 -9.84
CA LEU A 47 -10.82 -2.87 -8.76
C LEU A 47 -10.43 -3.47 -7.40
N ILE A 48 -10.82 -4.72 -7.12
CA ILE A 48 -10.35 -5.46 -5.93
C ILE A 48 -8.83 -5.56 -5.94
N ALA A 49 -8.26 -6.06 -7.04
CA ALA A 49 -6.81 -6.22 -7.17
C ALA A 49 -6.07 -4.89 -7.00
N THR A 50 -6.57 -3.81 -7.59
CA THR A 50 -6.01 -2.46 -7.44
C THR A 50 -6.07 -1.99 -5.98
N ALA A 51 -7.21 -2.14 -5.31
CA ALA A 51 -7.37 -1.74 -3.91
C ALA A 51 -6.35 -2.47 -3.00
N LEU A 52 -6.18 -3.78 -3.21
CA LEU A 52 -5.25 -4.61 -2.43
C LEU A 52 -3.77 -4.27 -2.73
N LYS A 53 -3.40 -4.08 -3.99
CA LYS A 53 -2.04 -3.67 -4.36
C LYS A 53 -1.69 -2.29 -3.82
N ARG A 54 -2.63 -1.35 -3.87
CA ARG A 54 -2.44 -0.02 -3.27
C ARG A 54 -2.30 -0.12 -1.75
N ALA A 55 -3.09 -0.97 -1.10
CA ALA A 55 -2.97 -1.21 0.33
C ALA A 55 -1.59 -1.76 0.71
N ALA A 56 -1.08 -2.73 -0.05
CA ALA A 56 0.26 -3.29 0.13
C ALA A 56 1.36 -2.20 0.06
N LEU A 57 1.15 -1.15 -0.75
CA LEU A 57 2.05 -0.02 -0.88
C LEU A 57 1.73 1.15 0.07
N GLY A 58 0.78 0.99 1.00
CA GLY A 58 0.33 2.04 1.91
C GLY A 58 -0.40 3.20 1.23
N LEU A 59 -0.86 3.00 -0.01
CA LEU A 59 -1.50 4.02 -0.82
C LEU A 59 -3.02 3.98 -0.63
N TYR A 60 -3.59 5.16 -0.41
CA TYR A 60 -5.03 5.36 -0.32
C TYR A 60 -5.75 4.87 -1.59
N TRP A 61 -6.92 4.26 -1.40
CA TRP A 61 -7.83 3.92 -2.47
C TRP A 61 -9.29 4.00 -2.01
N GLU A 62 -10.14 4.50 -2.91
CA GLU A 62 -11.59 4.31 -2.90
C GLU A 62 -12.08 4.14 -4.34
N LYS A 63 -13.28 3.61 -4.52
CA LYS A 63 -13.87 3.40 -5.85
C LYS A 63 -14.01 4.75 -6.56
N GLY A 64 -13.45 4.82 -7.77
CA GLY A 64 -13.32 6.06 -8.55
C GLY A 64 -11.92 6.68 -8.48
N ASN A 65 -11.09 6.27 -7.51
CA ASN A 65 -9.66 6.57 -7.51
C ASN A 65 -8.91 5.53 -8.36
N HIS A 66 -8.44 5.96 -9.52
CA HIS A 66 -7.70 5.13 -10.47
C HIS A 66 -6.18 5.17 -10.26
N GLY A 67 -5.66 6.03 -9.37
CA GLY A 67 -4.23 6.34 -9.25
C GLY A 67 -3.70 7.16 -10.43
N GLY A 68 -2.37 7.25 -10.55
CA GLY A 68 -1.69 7.89 -11.69
C GLY A 68 -0.65 8.96 -11.31
N ALA A 69 -0.70 9.47 -10.08
CA ALA A 69 0.29 10.40 -9.52
C ALA A 69 0.64 9.95 -8.09
N ASP A 70 0.98 8.68 -7.94
CA ASP A 70 1.31 8.13 -6.62
C ASP A 70 2.65 8.71 -6.12
N PRO A 71 2.73 9.13 -4.85
CA PRO A 71 3.97 9.62 -4.29
C PRO A 71 5.02 8.50 -4.20
N TYR A 72 6.30 8.88 -4.19
CA TYR A 72 7.40 7.92 -4.06
C TYR A 72 7.29 7.10 -2.77
N LEU A 73 7.12 7.77 -1.63
CA LEU A 73 6.78 7.18 -0.33
C LEU A 73 5.28 7.35 -0.05
N CYS A 74 4.67 6.36 0.59
CA CYS A 74 3.31 6.53 1.12
C CYS A 74 3.32 7.52 2.30
N GLU A 75 2.15 8.03 2.67
CA GLU A 75 2.04 9.07 3.69
C GLU A 75 2.66 8.67 5.04
N ARG A 76 2.45 7.42 5.49
CA ARG A 76 3.08 6.93 6.72
C ARG A 76 4.62 6.93 6.62
N ASP A 77 5.16 6.50 5.48
CA ASP A 77 6.61 6.45 5.28
C ASP A 77 7.21 7.85 5.13
N GLN A 78 6.47 8.82 4.57
CA GLN A 78 6.88 10.23 4.57
C GLN A 78 6.96 10.81 5.99
N LEU A 79 5.99 10.47 6.85
CA LEU A 79 6.03 10.87 8.26
C LEU A 79 7.22 10.23 8.98
N THR A 80 7.51 8.95 8.72
CA THR A 80 8.70 8.29 9.28
C THR A 80 10.00 8.92 8.78
N LEU A 81 10.10 9.28 7.50
CA LEU A 81 11.27 10.01 6.99
C LEU A 81 11.43 11.37 7.69
N LYS A 82 10.32 12.09 7.89
CA LYS A 82 10.31 13.35 8.62
C LYS A 82 10.78 13.17 10.06
N GLU A 83 10.29 12.15 10.76
CA GLU A 83 10.71 11.80 12.13
C GLU A 83 12.23 11.53 12.18
N ILE A 84 12.78 10.78 11.22
CA ILE A 84 14.23 10.51 11.12
C ILE A 84 15.03 11.81 10.97
N ILE A 85 14.59 12.72 10.08
CA ILE A 85 15.27 14.00 9.85
C ILE A 85 15.22 14.87 11.12
N GLU A 86 14.07 14.96 11.77
CA GLU A 86 13.87 15.75 12.99
C GLU A 86 14.73 15.22 14.15
N ASP A 87 14.78 13.89 14.32
CA ASP A 87 15.59 13.23 15.35
C ASP A 87 17.09 13.44 15.13
N SER A 88 17.54 13.40 13.87
CA SER A 88 18.95 13.62 13.53
C SER A 88 19.36 15.07 13.79
N ALA A 89 18.51 16.03 13.38
CA ALA A 89 18.72 17.44 13.65
C ALA A 89 18.75 17.74 15.16
N TYR A 90 17.86 17.11 15.94
CA TYR A 90 17.85 17.24 17.41
C TYR A 90 19.15 16.76 18.06
N LYS A 91 19.79 15.73 17.48
CA LYS A 91 21.10 15.21 17.93
C LYS A 91 22.30 16.05 17.46
N GLY A 92 22.07 17.11 16.67
CA GLY A 92 23.11 17.96 16.12
C GLY A 92 23.77 17.39 14.84
N GLU A 93 23.19 16.34 14.27
CA GLU A 93 23.68 15.67 13.06
C GLU A 93 22.70 15.95 11.91
N ALA A 94 22.77 17.15 11.32
CA ALA A 94 21.91 17.48 10.19
C ALA A 94 22.23 16.56 8.99
N LEU A 95 21.24 15.82 8.51
CA LEU A 95 21.37 14.95 7.35
C LEU A 95 21.55 15.77 6.08
N GLU A 96 22.46 15.34 5.21
CA GLU A 96 22.57 15.91 3.88
C GLU A 96 21.51 15.31 2.96
N ALA A 97 21.32 15.94 1.80
CA ALA A 97 20.33 15.49 0.82
C ALA A 97 20.56 14.03 0.38
N ALA A 98 21.83 13.59 0.28
CA ALA A 98 22.17 12.21 -0.06
C ALA A 98 21.68 11.22 1.00
N ASP A 99 21.89 11.52 2.29
CA ASP A 99 21.44 10.67 3.39
C ASP A 99 19.90 10.57 3.42
N ILE A 100 19.21 11.68 3.16
CA ILE A 100 17.74 11.71 3.11
C ILE A 100 17.22 10.84 1.96
N ILE A 101 17.88 10.85 0.80
CA ILE A 101 17.53 10.00 -0.35
C ILE A 101 17.73 8.53 0.01
N ASP A 102 18.84 8.18 0.67
CA ASP A 102 19.13 6.81 1.09
C ASP A 102 18.12 6.30 2.12
N GLU A 103 17.73 7.12 3.10
CA GLU A 103 16.68 6.75 4.07
C GLU A 103 15.31 6.60 3.39
N ALA A 104 14.97 7.47 2.44
CA ALA A 104 13.75 7.33 1.66
C ALA A 104 13.75 6.02 0.84
N PHE A 105 14.89 5.65 0.26
CA PHE A 105 15.05 4.40 -0.47
C PHE A 105 14.84 3.18 0.44
N LYS A 106 15.46 3.15 1.62
CA LYS A 106 15.30 2.07 2.61
C LYS A 106 13.83 1.91 3.03
N LEU A 107 13.14 3.02 3.29
CA LEU A 107 11.71 3.00 3.62
C LEU A 107 10.87 2.41 2.48
N LYS A 108 11.21 2.75 1.23
CA LYS A 108 10.54 2.19 0.05
C LYS A 108 10.72 0.68 -0.05
N GLU A 109 11.94 0.17 0.16
CA GLU A 109 12.22 -1.27 0.15
C GLU A 109 11.48 -2.02 1.26
N LEU A 110 11.51 -1.48 2.48
CA LEU A 110 10.77 -2.04 3.62
C LEU A 110 9.25 -2.09 3.35
N ARG A 111 8.68 -1.02 2.77
CA ARG A 111 7.26 -0.98 2.39
C ARG A 111 6.90 -2.11 1.43
N ILE A 112 7.79 -2.44 0.50
CA ILE A 112 7.55 -3.48 -0.50
C ILE A 112 7.63 -4.87 0.13
N ASP A 113 8.61 -5.12 0.99
CA ASP A 113 8.69 -6.38 1.75
C ASP A 113 7.44 -6.58 2.63
N TYR A 114 7.03 -5.53 3.36
CA TYR A 114 5.81 -5.58 4.17
C TYR A 114 4.56 -5.79 3.33
N GLY A 115 4.44 -5.08 2.19
CA GLY A 115 3.35 -5.25 1.25
C GLY A 115 3.27 -6.67 0.67
N TYR A 116 4.41 -7.27 0.34
CA TYR A 116 4.50 -8.65 -0.10
C TYR A 116 3.99 -9.62 0.97
N ARG A 117 4.49 -9.51 2.20
CA ARG A 117 4.07 -10.36 3.33
C ARG A 117 2.58 -10.22 3.64
N PHE A 118 2.07 -9.00 3.63
CA PHE A 118 0.63 -8.72 3.78
C PHE A 118 -0.20 -9.46 2.72
N LEU A 119 0.18 -9.38 1.44
CA LEU A 119 -0.57 -10.02 0.36
C LEU A 119 -0.54 -11.55 0.46
N LEU A 120 0.55 -12.13 0.93
CA LEU A 120 0.60 -13.56 1.25
C LEU A 120 -0.34 -13.92 2.40
N GLU A 121 -0.38 -13.11 3.46
CA GLU A 121 -1.23 -13.32 4.64
C GLU A 121 -2.72 -13.39 4.27
N ILE A 122 -3.17 -12.56 3.33
CA ILE A 122 -4.57 -12.55 2.85
C ILE A 122 -4.82 -13.47 1.63
N ASN A 123 -3.93 -14.43 1.42
CA ASN A 123 -3.99 -15.44 0.36
C ASN A 123 -4.13 -14.84 -1.05
N CYS A 124 -3.28 -13.86 -1.37
CA CYS A 124 -3.19 -13.19 -2.66
C CYS A 124 -1.77 -13.31 -3.27
N PRO A 125 -1.20 -14.52 -3.45
CA PRO A 125 0.20 -14.71 -3.84
C PRO A 125 0.54 -14.12 -5.21
N THR A 126 -0.36 -14.21 -6.19
CA THR A 126 -0.14 -13.61 -7.52
C THR A 126 0.03 -12.09 -7.43
N LEU A 127 -0.76 -11.41 -6.58
CA LEU A 127 -0.60 -9.96 -6.39
C LEU A 127 0.71 -9.64 -5.67
N ALA A 128 1.14 -10.50 -4.74
CA ALA A 128 2.40 -10.32 -4.02
C ALA A 128 3.59 -10.33 -5.00
N GLU A 129 3.61 -11.28 -5.94
CA GLU A 129 4.61 -11.34 -7.01
C GLU A 129 4.57 -10.12 -7.93
N GLU A 130 3.37 -9.66 -8.31
CA GLU A 130 3.21 -8.44 -9.13
C GLU A 130 3.83 -7.21 -8.47
N VAL A 131 3.66 -7.04 -7.15
CA VAL A 131 4.20 -5.90 -6.40
C VAL A 131 5.73 -5.90 -6.39
N ILE A 132 6.36 -7.06 -6.15
CA ILE A 132 7.83 -7.20 -6.21
C ILE A 132 8.35 -6.90 -7.62
N ASN A 133 7.72 -7.51 -8.63
CA ASN A 133 8.17 -7.40 -10.02
C ASN A 133 8.03 -5.97 -10.57
N ALA A 134 7.02 -5.23 -10.13
CA ALA A 134 6.86 -3.82 -10.48
C ALA A 134 8.02 -2.98 -9.94
N ASN A 135 8.51 -3.27 -8.73
CA ASN A 135 9.64 -2.54 -8.14
C ASN A 135 10.96 -2.80 -8.87
N ILE A 136 11.26 -4.07 -9.18
CA ILE A 136 12.49 -4.43 -9.91
C ILE A 136 12.57 -3.69 -11.26
N LYS A 137 11.44 -3.56 -11.96
CA LYS A 137 11.39 -2.83 -13.24
C LYS A 137 11.62 -1.33 -13.11
N VAL A 138 11.29 -0.72 -11.97
CA VAL A 138 11.59 0.70 -11.70
C VAL A 138 13.08 0.89 -11.44
N LEU A 139 13.69 0.00 -10.65
CA LEU A 139 15.13 0.02 -10.35
C LEU A 139 16.00 -0.18 -11.59
N GLN A 140 15.55 -0.96 -12.57
CA GLN A 140 16.26 -1.16 -13.84
C GLN A 140 16.15 0.02 -14.82
N ARG A 141 15.33 1.03 -14.51
CA ARG A 141 15.07 2.21 -15.36
C ARG A 141 15.56 3.53 -14.74
N SER A 142 16.13 3.47 -13.53
CA SER A 142 16.77 4.60 -12.83
C SER A 142 18.28 4.51 -13.00
#